data_AF-A0A0C2BC66-F1
#
_entry.id   AF-A0A0C2BC66-F1
#
_cell.length_a   1.000
_cell.length_b   1.000
_cell.length_c   1.000
_cell.angle_alpha   90.00
_cell.angle_beta   90.00
_cell.angle_gamma   90.00
#
_symmetry.space_group_name_H-M   'P 1'
#
loop_
_entity.id
_entity.type
_entity.pdbx_description
1 polymer ?
#
loop_
_entity_poly.entity_id
_entity_poly.type
_entity_poly.pdbx_seq_one_letter_code
_entity_poly.pdbx_strand_id
1 'polypeptide(L)'
;MTDWLADTARKTVNEIEGYVLLEGERSEARARAEAFVSQMPWLTRAQSEEVERLYVTDRMDEFPAYLRRIGTRSAELRGEYEARYRRLRRRLVGAFAATAAGGFAAVLLIAGSGGWDVLHG
;
A
#
# COMPACT_ATOMS: atom_id res chain seq x y z
N MET A 1 24.07 0.81 -7.37
CA MET A 1 23.80 -0.44 -8.12
C MET A 1 22.55 -1.16 -7.61
N THR A 2 22.42 -1.43 -6.31
CA THR A 2 21.25 -2.12 -5.73
C THR A 2 19.94 -1.34 -5.81
N ASP A 3 19.99 -0.01 -5.70
CA ASP A 3 18.82 0.87 -5.73
C ASP A 3 18.08 0.87 -7.09
N TRP A 4 18.83 0.83 -8.20
CA TRP A 4 18.21 0.74 -9.54
C TRP A 4 17.50 -0.61 -9.74
N LEU A 5 18.08 -1.70 -9.23
CA LEU A 5 17.50 -3.03 -9.37
C LEU A 5 16.20 -3.15 -8.57
N ALA A 6 16.17 -2.56 -7.37
CA ALA A 6 14.96 -2.49 -6.56
C ALA A 6 13.88 -1.62 -7.22
N ASP A 7 14.25 -0.48 -7.82
CA ASP A 7 13.32 0.38 -8.54
C ASP A 7 12.75 -0.29 -9.79
N THR A 8 13.62 -0.98 -10.54
CA THR A 8 13.22 -1.73 -11.74
C THR A 8 12.25 -2.85 -11.36
N ALA A 9 12.58 -3.68 -10.36
CA ALA A 9 11.72 -4.76 -9.91
C ALA A 9 10.34 -4.25 -9.45
N ARG A 10 10.30 -3.14 -8.71
CA ARG A 10 9.06 -2.49 -8.28
C ARG A 10 8.23 -2.01 -9.47
N LYS A 11 8.86 -1.41 -10.47
CA LYS A 11 8.18 -0.98 -11.69
C LYS A 11 7.58 -2.17 -12.44
N THR A 12 8.33 -3.26 -12.59
CA THR A 12 7.85 -4.47 -13.26
C THR A 12 6.66 -5.09 -12.53
N VAL A 13 6.72 -5.17 -11.19
CA VAL A 13 5.60 -5.68 -10.39
C VAL A 13 4.36 -4.81 -10.56
N ASN A 14 4.49 -3.48 -10.51
CA ASN A 14 3.36 -2.57 -10.72
C ASN A 14 2.73 -2.72 -12.12
N GLU A 15 3.55 -2.91 -13.15
CA GLU A 15 3.07 -3.14 -14.52
C GLU A 15 2.30 -4.47 -14.62
N ILE A 16 2.82 -5.54 -14.01
CA ILE A 16 2.15 -6.85 -13.97
C ILE A 16 0.85 -6.77 -13.18
N GLU A 17 0.86 -6.16 -11.99
CA GLU A 17 -0.35 -5.97 -11.18
C GLU A 17 -1.40 -5.17 -11.95
N GLY A 18 -0.99 -4.08 -12.64
CA GLY A 18 -1.88 -3.30 -13.49
C GLY A 18 -2.49 -4.13 -14.62
N TYR A 19 -1.69 -4.96 -15.28
CA TYR A 19 -2.16 -5.87 -16.33
C TYR A 19 -3.14 -6.92 -15.79
N VAL A 20 -2.84 -7.55 -14.64
CA VAL A 20 -3.71 -8.56 -14.02
C VAL A 20 -5.05 -7.96 -13.60
N LEU A 21 -5.05 -6.76 -13.02
CA LEU A 21 -6.29 -6.06 -12.67
C LEU A 21 -7.13 -5.72 -13.89
N LEU A 22 -6.48 -5.27 -14.98
CA LEU A 22 -7.16 -4.93 -16.22
C LEU A 22 -7.79 -6.15 -16.90
N GLU A 23 -7.06 -7.26 -16.99
CA GLU A 23 -7.59 -8.50 -17.57
C GLU A 23 -8.70 -9.11 -16.69
N GLY A 24 -8.59 -8.99 -15.36
CA GLY A 24 -9.64 -9.37 -14.44
C GLY A 24 -10.94 -8.59 -14.71
N GLU A 25 -10.86 -7.25 -14.75
CA GLU A 25 -12.04 -6.43 -15.04
C GLU A 25 -12.62 -6.72 -16.43
N ARG A 26 -11.77 -6.94 -17.43
CA ARG A 26 -12.22 -7.26 -18.79
C ARG A 26 -13.00 -8.58 -18.83
N SER A 27 -12.52 -9.59 -18.11
CA SER A 27 -13.20 -10.88 -17.98
C SER A 27 -14.56 -10.73 -17.29
N GLU A 28 -14.61 -9.97 -16.18
CA GLU A 28 -15.88 -9.70 -15.48
C GLU A 28 -16.86 -8.89 -16.33
N ALA A 29 -16.38 -7.88 -17.05
CA ALA A 29 -17.20 -7.07 -17.93
C ALA A 29 -17.86 -7.91 -19.03
N ARG A 30 -17.12 -8.87 -19.62
CA ARG A 30 -17.66 -9.83 -20.59
C ARG A 30 -18.72 -10.74 -19.97
N ALA A 31 -18.42 -11.35 -18.83
CA ALA A 31 -19.38 -12.21 -18.14
C ALA A 31 -20.68 -11.47 -17.78
N ARG A 32 -20.57 -10.20 -17.33
CA ARG A 32 -21.73 -9.34 -17.07
C ARG A 32 -22.49 -8.98 -18.35
N ALA A 33 -21.79 -8.75 -19.45
CA ALA A 33 -22.40 -8.45 -20.74
C ALA A 33 -23.19 -9.65 -21.28
N GLU A 34 -22.62 -10.86 -21.22
CA GLU A 34 -23.28 -12.11 -21.60
C GLU A 34 -24.55 -12.35 -20.75
N ALA A 35 -24.43 -12.19 -19.42
CA ALA A 35 -25.56 -12.32 -18.52
C ALA A 35 -26.65 -11.26 -18.78
N PHE A 36 -26.27 -10.05 -19.19
CA PHE A 36 -27.20 -8.99 -19.53
C PHE A 36 -27.95 -9.30 -20.83
N VAL A 37 -27.24 -9.70 -21.88
CA VAL A 37 -27.82 -10.02 -23.18
C VAL A 37 -28.68 -11.30 -23.14
N SER A 38 -28.34 -12.27 -22.29
CA SER A 38 -29.18 -13.47 -22.07
C SER A 38 -30.61 -13.14 -21.59
N GLN A 39 -30.83 -11.96 -21.02
CA GLN A 39 -32.14 -11.48 -20.58
C GLN A 39 -32.97 -10.87 -21.73
N MET A 40 -32.40 -10.77 -22.93
CA MET A 40 -33.02 -10.18 -24.12
C MET A 40 -33.16 -11.23 -25.23
N PRO A 41 -34.01 -12.26 -25.06
CA PRO A 41 -34.13 -13.37 -26.01
C PRO A 41 -34.68 -12.96 -27.39
N TRP A 42 -35.20 -11.73 -27.50
CA TRP A 42 -35.67 -11.15 -28.76
C TRP A 42 -34.55 -10.60 -29.64
N LEU A 43 -33.30 -10.52 -29.15
CA LEU A 43 -32.17 -10.07 -29.95
C LEU A 43 -31.65 -11.18 -30.85
N THR A 44 -31.28 -10.81 -32.06
CA THR A 44 -30.49 -11.70 -32.93
C THR A 44 -29.07 -11.83 -32.40
N ARG A 45 -28.38 -12.91 -32.77
CA ARG A 45 -26.98 -13.14 -32.39
C ARG A 45 -26.06 -11.96 -32.72
N ALA A 46 -26.21 -11.35 -33.90
CA ALA A 46 -25.41 -10.21 -34.30
C ALA A 46 -25.68 -8.96 -33.42
N GLN A 47 -26.93 -8.75 -33.00
CA GLN A 47 -27.28 -7.66 -32.08
C GLN A 47 -26.77 -7.93 -30.66
N SER A 48 -26.85 -9.19 -30.20
CA SER A 48 -26.28 -9.64 -28.94
C SER A 48 -24.77 -9.39 -28.86
N GLU A 49 -24.02 -9.83 -29.87
CA GLU A 49 -22.57 -9.63 -29.96
C GLU A 49 -22.19 -8.13 -30.01
N GLU A 50 -22.99 -7.31 -30.68
CA GLU A 50 -22.79 -5.85 -30.72
C GLU A 50 -23.00 -5.20 -29.35
N VAL A 51 -24.10 -5.54 -28.66
CA VAL A 51 -24.41 -5.01 -27.32
C VAL A 51 -23.36 -5.44 -26.32
N GLU A 52 -22.91 -6.70 -26.37
CA GLU A 52 -21.83 -7.18 -25.50
C GLU A 52 -20.55 -6.38 -25.70
N ARG A 53 -20.17 -6.13 -26.95
CA ARG A 53 -18.94 -5.40 -27.28
C ARG A 53 -19.01 -3.94 -26.84
N LEU A 54 -20.16 -3.28 -27.01
CA LEU A 54 -20.40 -1.91 -26.55
C LEU A 54 -20.38 -1.83 -25.02
N TYR A 55 -21.03 -2.77 -24.33
CA TYR A 55 -21.04 -2.83 -22.87
C TYR A 55 -19.63 -2.99 -22.29
N VAL A 56 -18.85 -3.91 -22.86
CA VAL A 56 -17.46 -4.12 -22.42
C VAL A 56 -16.63 -2.86 -22.66
N THR A 57 -16.81 -2.20 -23.81
CA THR A 57 -16.07 -0.96 -24.13
C THR A 57 -16.40 0.14 -23.11
N ASP A 58 -17.69 0.40 -22.89
CA ASP A 58 -18.18 1.41 -21.93
C ASP A 58 -17.65 1.16 -20.51
N ARG A 59 -17.74 -0.09 -20.02
CA ARG A 59 -17.20 -0.45 -18.71
C ARG A 59 -15.69 -0.27 -18.60
N MET A 60 -14.95 -0.59 -19.66
CA MET A 60 -13.48 -0.47 -19.67
C MET A 60 -13.03 0.99 -19.77
N ASP A 61 -13.85 1.88 -20.34
CA ASP A 61 -13.56 3.32 -20.39
C ASP A 61 -13.68 3.99 -19.00
N GLU A 62 -14.58 3.50 -18.14
CA GLU A 62 -14.74 4.00 -16.76
C GLU A 62 -13.71 3.45 -15.78
N PHE A 63 -13.24 2.22 -16.00
CA PHE A 63 -12.40 1.48 -15.06
C PHE A 63 -11.10 2.20 -14.64
N PRO A 64 -10.33 2.85 -15.53
CA PRO A 64 -9.14 3.60 -15.14
C PRO A 64 -9.42 4.73 -14.15
N ALA A 65 -10.57 5.41 -14.27
CA ALA A 65 -10.95 6.48 -13.36
C ALA A 65 -11.28 5.94 -11.96
N TYR A 66 -11.97 4.80 -11.91
CA TYR A 66 -12.26 4.08 -10.68
C TYR A 66 -10.98 3.63 -9.96
N LEU A 67 -10.04 2.99 -10.69
CA LEU A 67 -8.76 2.57 -10.13
C LEU A 67 -7.94 3.75 -9.60
N ARG A 68 -7.87 4.86 -10.34
CA ARG A 68 -7.19 6.09 -9.88
C ARG A 68 -7.77 6.59 -8.56
N ARG A 69 -9.10 6.64 -8.44
CA ARG A 69 -9.77 7.09 -7.22
C ARG A 69 -9.44 6.19 -6.02
N ILE A 70 -9.43 4.88 -6.20
CA ILE A 70 -9.03 3.93 -5.14
C ILE A 70 -7.56 4.11 -4.77
N GLY A 71 -6.69 4.26 -5.78
CA GLY A 71 -5.26 4.51 -5.58
C GLY A 71 -5.01 5.76 -4.75
N THR A 72 -5.62 6.88 -5.11
CA THR A 72 -5.54 8.15 -4.36
C THR A 72 -5.99 7.96 -2.92
N ARG A 73 -7.17 7.40 -2.69
CA ARG A 73 -7.74 7.19 -1.36
C ARG A 73 -6.90 6.22 -0.51
N SER A 74 -6.31 5.20 -1.12
CA SER A 74 -5.41 4.27 -0.45
C SER A 74 -4.09 4.92 -0.06
N ALA A 75 -3.55 5.80 -0.92
CA ALA A 75 -2.35 6.57 -0.64
C ALA A 75 -2.58 7.58 0.49
N GLU A 76 -3.73 8.26 0.51
CA GLU A 76 -4.14 9.16 1.60
C GLU A 76 -4.20 8.42 2.94
N LEU A 77 -4.92 7.29 2.99
CA LEU A 77 -4.98 6.46 4.20
C LEU A 77 -3.59 5.99 4.63
N ARG A 78 -2.76 5.53 3.70
CA ARG A 78 -1.40 5.10 4.03
C ARG A 78 -0.56 6.24 4.61
N GLY A 79 -0.70 7.45 4.07
CA GLY A 79 -0.04 8.65 4.58
C GLY A 79 -0.44 8.98 6.02
N GLU A 80 -1.73 8.94 6.34
CA GLU A 80 -2.24 9.16 7.70
C GLU A 80 -1.69 8.14 8.70
N TYR A 81 -1.69 6.85 8.32
CA TYR A 81 -1.17 5.77 9.16
C TYR A 81 0.34 5.87 9.35
N GLU A 82 1.10 6.15 8.29
CA GLU A 82 2.55 6.33 8.38
C GLU A 82 2.93 7.54 9.25
N ALA A 83 2.16 8.62 9.20
CA ALA A 83 2.36 9.77 10.07
C ALA A 83 2.14 9.41 11.55
N ARG A 84 1.07 8.66 11.85
CA ARG A 84 0.78 8.17 13.21
C ARG A 84 1.87 7.21 13.69
N TYR A 85 2.30 6.28 12.84
CA TYR A 85 3.36 5.33 13.17
C TYR A 85 4.70 6.02 13.38
N ARG A 86 5.09 6.97 12.51
CA ARG A 86 6.31 7.75 12.68
C ARG A 86 6.32 8.52 14.00
N ARG A 87 5.18 9.09 14.40
CA ARG A 87 5.04 9.78 15.70
C ARG A 87 5.20 8.80 16.87
N LEU A 88 4.55 7.63 16.81
CA LEU A 88 4.69 6.61 17.86
C LEU A 88 6.12 6.08 17.95
N ARG A 89 6.74 5.75 16.81
CA ARG A 89 8.12 5.28 16.72
C ARG A 89 9.08 6.30 17.33
N ARG A 90 8.96 7.58 17.00
CA ARG A 90 9.80 8.64 17.59
C ARG A 90 9.64 8.71 19.11
N ARG A 91 8.42 8.59 19.63
CA ARG A 91 8.17 8.59 21.08
C ARG A 91 8.80 7.38 21.77
N LEU A 92 8.62 6.18 21.21
CA LEU A 92 9.17 4.95 21.77
C LEU A 92 10.70 4.94 21.73
N VAL A 93 11.29 5.29 20.58
CA VAL A 93 12.75 5.37 20.43
C VAL A 93 13.32 6.45 21.35
N GLY A 94 12.66 7.62 21.45
CA GLY A 94 13.07 8.68 22.35
C GLY A 94 13.00 8.28 23.83
N ALA A 95 11.91 7.62 24.25
CA ALA A 95 11.76 7.12 25.62
C ALA A 95 12.83 6.06 25.94
N PHE A 96 13.06 5.10 25.02
CA PHE A 96 14.08 4.09 25.20
C PHE A 96 15.49 4.70 25.29
N ALA A 97 15.81 5.64 24.40
CA ALA A 97 17.09 6.35 24.42
C ALA A 97 17.28 7.15 25.72
N ALA A 98 16.24 7.83 26.21
CA ALA A 98 16.29 8.57 27.46
C ALA A 98 16.49 7.66 28.67
N THR A 99 15.76 6.54 28.76
CA THR A 99 15.92 5.55 29.83
C THR A 99 17.31 4.93 29.80
N ALA A 100 17.82 4.57 28.62
CA ALA A 100 19.17 4.02 28.48
C ALA A 100 20.22 5.04 28.94
N ALA A 101 20.15 6.29 28.46
CA ALA A 101 21.08 7.35 28.85
C ALA A 101 21.04 7.63 30.36
N GLY A 102 19.85 7.70 30.95
CA GLY A 102 19.68 7.87 32.40
C GLY A 102 20.26 6.71 33.20
N GLY A 103 20.06 5.46 32.74
CA GLY A 103 20.66 4.28 33.34
C GLY A 103 22.18 4.30 33.28
N PHE A 104 22.77 4.63 32.13
CA PHE A 104 24.22 4.79 31.99
C PHE A 104 24.77 5.89 32.90
N ALA A 105 24.11 7.04 32.98
CA ALA A 105 24.53 8.13 33.85
C ALA A 105 24.47 7.72 35.34
N ALA A 106 23.42 7.02 35.76
CA ALA A 106 23.30 6.52 37.13
C ALA A 106 24.42 5.53 37.48
N VAL A 107 24.74 4.59 36.58
CA VAL A 107 25.84 3.64 36.76
C VAL A 107 27.18 4.37 36.90
N LEU A 108 27.44 5.38 36.06
CA LEU A 108 28.67 6.17 36.12
C LEU A 108 28.78 6.99 37.42
N LEU A 109 27.66 7.55 37.90
CA LEU A 109 27.64 8.27 39.18
C LEU A 109 27.96 7.35 40.37
N ILE A 110 27.38 6.14 40.40
CA ILE A 110 27.63 5.17 41.46
C ILE A 110 29.09 4.67 41.42
N ALA A 111 29.61 4.40 40.22
CA ALA A 111 31.01 4.00 40.04
C ALA A 111 31.97 5.14 40.43
N GLY A 112 31.61 6.38 40.12
CA GLY A 112 32.36 7.58 40.49
C GLY A 112 32.38 7.82 42.00
N SER A 113 31.24 7.70 42.69
CA SER A 113 31.17 7.86 44.15
C SER A 113 31.92 6.75 44.90
N GLY A 114 31.82 5.51 44.43
CA GLY A 114 32.56 4.38 45.03
C GLY A 114 34.07 4.49 44.87
N GLY A 115 34.57 5.19 43.84
CA GLY A 115 36.00 5.47 43.67
C GLY A 115 36.54 6.53 44.62
N TRP A 116 35.71 7.49 45.06
CA TRP A 116 36.10 8.50 46.04
C TRP A 116 36.22 7.93 47.46
N ASP A 117 35.34 6.99 47.83
CA ASP A 117 35.40 6.32 49.16
C ASP A 117 36.64 5.41 49.31
N VAL A 118 37.18 4.88 48.21
CA VAL A 118 38.39 4.02 48.23
C VAL A 118 39.70 4.83 48.25
N LEU A 119 39.68 6.11 47.86
CA LEU A 119 40.86 6.98 47.83
C LEU A 119 41.06 7.83 49.11
N HIS A 120 40.03 7.93 49.98
CA HIS A 120 40.05 8.76 51.20
C HIS A 120 39.86 7.98 52.52
N GLY A 121 39.84 6.64 52.50
CA GLY A 121 39.84 5.78 53.69
C GLY A 121 41.17 5.07 53.88
#